data_AF-A0A397GWY9-F1
#
_entry.id   AF-A0A397GWY9-F1
#
_cell.length_a   1.000
_cell.length_b   1.000
_cell.length_c   1.000
_cell.angle_alpha   90.00
_cell.angle_beta   90.00
_cell.angle_gamma   90.00
#
_symmetry.space_group_name_H-M   'P 1'
#
loop_
_entity.id
_entity.type
_entity.pdbx_description
1 polymer ?
#
loop_
_entity_poly.entity_id
_entity_poly.type
_entity_poly.pdbx_seq_one_letter_code
_entity_poly.pdbx_strand_id
1 'polypeptide(L)'
;MSAQTSNGRSQHTLNAVGLCLNTIPVRVKLNPTWSPLDLMVFLQGQHRDSVDHELLGFRDIVERSTSWPKGTTFQSNIVHQNTDPDVPFAFGRGLHRLRVVNVDQVVMEL
;
A
#
# COMPACT_ATOMS: atom_id res chain seq x y z
N MET A 1 -8.11 -8.37 -9.94
CA MET A 1 -6.89 -7.52 -9.99
C MET A 1 -6.19 -7.58 -8.65
N SER A 2 -4.87 -7.70 -8.65
CA SER A 2 -4.06 -7.72 -7.42
C SER A 2 -3.50 -6.34 -7.11
N ALA A 3 -3.36 -6.04 -5.83
CA ALA A 3 -2.74 -4.82 -5.34
C ALA A 3 -1.70 -5.12 -4.25
N GLN A 4 -0.87 -4.13 -3.97
CA GLN A 4 0.05 -4.10 -2.84
C GLN A 4 -0.19 -2.85 -2.02
N THR A 5 -0.01 -2.95 -0.70
CA THR A 5 -0.03 -1.78 0.19
C THR A 5 1.37 -1.20 0.34
N SER A 6 1.49 0.10 0.10
CA SER A 6 2.65 0.92 0.47
C SER A 6 2.37 1.73 1.74
N ASN A 7 3.43 2.23 2.37
CA ASN A 7 3.35 3.12 3.53
C ASN A 7 2.66 4.46 3.23
N GLY A 8 2.63 4.89 1.95
CA GLY A 8 2.02 6.13 1.45
C GLY A 8 2.47 7.41 2.16
N ARG A 9 3.68 7.42 2.73
CA ARG A 9 4.29 8.57 3.37
C ARG A 9 5.21 9.30 2.40
N SER A 10 5.16 10.62 2.45
CA SER A 10 6.13 11.49 1.79
C SER A 10 7.13 12.02 2.83
N GLN A 11 8.16 12.74 2.38
CA GLN A 11 9.10 13.45 3.25
C GLN A 11 8.39 14.38 4.25
N HIS A 12 7.22 14.91 3.90
CA HIS A 12 6.43 15.81 4.74
C HIS A 12 5.56 15.09 5.78
N THR A 13 5.33 13.78 5.63
CA THR A 13 4.42 12.99 6.47
C THR A 13 5.09 11.83 7.19
N LEU A 14 6.43 11.78 7.21
CA LEU A 14 7.21 10.71 7.86
C LEU A 14 6.79 10.46 9.32
N ASN A 15 6.53 11.52 10.08
CA ASN A 15 6.14 11.46 11.49
C ASN A 15 4.64 11.68 11.71
N ALA A 16 3.85 11.70 10.63
CA ALA A 16 2.41 11.85 10.74
C ALA A 16 1.79 10.57 11.31
N VAL A 17 0.85 10.77 12.24
CA VAL A 17 0.06 9.72 12.86
C VAL A 17 -1.33 9.73 12.23
N GLY A 18 -1.70 8.65 11.54
CA GLY A 18 -2.98 8.52 10.82
C GLY A 18 -2.95 7.42 9.75
N LEU A 19 -4.03 7.33 8.96
CA LEU A 19 -4.12 6.41 7.82
C LEU A 19 -3.30 6.98 6.64
N CYS A 20 -2.03 6.61 6.57
CA CYS A 20 -1.14 6.98 5.47
C CYS A 20 -1.02 5.87 4.41
N LEU A 21 -1.55 4.68 4.68
CA LEU A 21 -1.44 3.53 3.78
C LEU A 21 -2.07 3.85 2.42
N ASN A 22 -1.42 3.40 1.35
CA ASN A 22 -1.96 3.48 0.00
C ASN A 22 -1.92 2.10 -0.67
N THR A 23 -2.88 1.86 -1.56
CA THR A 23 -3.00 0.58 -2.27
C THR A 23 -2.76 0.81 -3.76
N ILE A 24 -1.75 0.13 -4.29
CA ILE A 24 -1.22 0.32 -5.65
C ILE A 24 -1.46 -0.96 -6.46
N PRO A 25 -2.00 -0.88 -7.69
CA PRO A 25 -2.21 -2.07 -8.51
C PRO A 25 -0.88 -2.73 -8.88
N VAL A 26 -0.84 -4.06 -8.84
CA VAL A 26 0.31 -4.87 -9.26
C VAL A 26 -0.09 -5.70 -10.49
N ARG A 27 0.75 -5.67 -11.53
CA ARG A 27 0.57 -6.43 -12.77
C ARG A 27 1.62 -7.51 -12.88
N VAL A 28 1.22 -8.76 -12.70
CA VAL A 28 2.14 -9.90 -12.83
C VAL A 28 1.99 -10.51 -14.22
N LYS A 29 3.09 -10.58 -14.97
CA LYS A 29 3.15 -11.36 -16.22
C LYS A 29 3.84 -12.69 -15.91
N LEU A 30 3.11 -13.78 -16.03
CA LEU A 30 3.69 -15.12 -15.90
C LEU A 30 4.30 -15.51 -17.26
N ASN A 31 5.58 -15.84 -17.24
CA ASN A 31 6.29 -16.36 -18.40
C ASN A 31 6.74 -17.81 -18.08
N PRO A 32 6.34 -18.81 -18.87
CA PRO A 32 6.71 -20.20 -18.61
C PRO A 32 8.22 -20.48 -18.68
N THR A 33 9.01 -19.59 -19.28
CA THR A 33 10.47 -19.75 -19.35
C THR A 33 11.21 -19.12 -18.17
N TRP A 34 10.51 -18.40 -17.29
CA TRP A 34 11.12 -17.75 -16.12
C TRP A 34 11.32 -18.73 -14.97
N SER A 35 12.48 -18.61 -14.32
CA SER A 35 12.67 -19.17 -12.99
C SER A 35 11.86 -18.38 -11.95
N PRO A 36 11.63 -18.94 -10.75
CA PRO A 36 11.03 -18.18 -9.65
C PRO A 36 11.80 -16.90 -9.31
N LEU A 37 13.13 -16.90 -9.47
CA LEU A 37 13.96 -15.73 -9.24
C LEU A 37 13.69 -14.63 -10.27
N ASP A 38 13.53 -14.98 -11.54
CA ASP A 38 13.22 -14.01 -12.60
C ASP A 38 11.88 -13.31 -12.33
N LEU A 39 10.89 -14.06 -11.85
CA LEU A 39 9.62 -13.50 -11.42
C LEU A 39 9.79 -12.52 -10.25
N MET A 40 10.58 -12.88 -9.23
CA MET A 40 10.84 -11.99 -8.09
C MET A 40 11.56 -10.71 -8.52
N VAL A 41 12.57 -10.80 -9.38
CA VAL A 41 13.29 -9.64 -9.93
C VAL A 41 12.32 -8.74 -10.72
N PHE A 42 11.43 -9.32 -11.52
CA PHE A 42 10.40 -8.57 -12.24
C PHE A 42 9.44 -7.85 -11.28
N LEU A 43 8.95 -8.53 -10.23
CA LEU A 43 8.06 -7.94 -9.24
C LEU A 43 8.74 -6.84 -8.43
N GLN A 44 9.99 -7.04 -8.02
CA GLN A 44 10.78 -6.04 -7.30
C GLN A 44 11.05 -4.81 -8.16
N GLY A 45 11.37 -5.00 -9.45
CA GLY A 45 11.52 -3.90 -10.41
C GLY A 45 10.24 -3.07 -10.49
N GLN A 46 9.09 -3.73 -10.63
CA GLN A 46 7.79 -3.05 -10.65
C GLN A 46 7.49 -2.30 -9.35
N HIS A 47 7.78 -2.90 -8.19
CA HIS A 47 7.61 -2.22 -6.92
C HIS A 47 8.46 -0.95 -6.85
N ARG A 48 9.75 -1.03 -7.20
CA ARG A 48 10.65 0.12 -7.24
C ARG A 48 10.13 1.22 -8.15
N ASP A 49 9.69 0.89 -9.36
CA ASP A 49 9.18 1.87 -10.32
C ASP A 49 7.85 2.53 -9.85
N SER A 50 7.13 1.87 -8.92
CA SER A 50 5.92 2.40 -8.30
C SER A 50 6.18 3.39 -7.16
N VAL A 51 7.35 3.38 -6.52
CA VAL A 51 7.67 4.20 -5.33
C VAL A 51 7.51 5.69 -5.63
N ASP A 52 7.98 6.16 -6.79
CA ASP A 52 7.88 7.57 -7.20
C ASP A 52 6.42 8.04 -7.37
N HIS A 53 5.46 7.11 -7.40
CA HIS A 53 4.04 7.36 -7.66
C HIS A 53 3.15 6.89 -6.50
N GLU A 54 3.72 6.49 -5.37
CA GLU A 54 2.99 5.79 -4.29
C GLU A 54 2.01 6.68 -3.51
N LEU A 55 1.96 7.97 -3.81
CA LEU A 55 1.00 8.93 -3.26
C LEU A 55 -0.27 9.08 -4.12
N LEU A 56 -0.32 8.47 -5.31
CA LEU A 56 -1.52 8.48 -6.14
C LEU A 56 -2.55 7.48 -5.61
N GLY A 57 -3.77 7.96 -5.35
CA GLY A 57 -4.85 7.08 -4.90
C GLY A 57 -5.26 6.07 -5.97
N PHE A 58 -5.62 4.85 -5.56
CA PHE A 58 -6.05 3.78 -6.46
C PHE A 58 -7.12 4.22 -7.47
N ARG A 59 -8.12 4.98 -7.03
CA ARG A 59 -9.19 5.51 -7.89
C ARG A 59 -8.64 6.41 -9.00
N ASP A 60 -7.69 7.29 -8.68
CA ASP A 60 -7.09 8.19 -9.67
C ASP A 60 -6.25 7.41 -10.69
N ILE A 61 -5.56 6.36 -10.24
CA ILE A 61 -4.83 5.44 -11.14
C ILE A 61 -5.81 4.78 -12.12
N VAL A 62 -6.91 4.22 -11.62
CA VAL A 62 -7.96 3.58 -12.45
C VAL A 62 -8.50 4.57 -13.48
N GLU A 63 -8.94 5.76 -13.03
CA GLU A 63 -9.64 6.73 -13.87
C GLU A 63 -8.73 7.43 -14.90
N ARG A 64 -7.45 7.65 -14.58
CA ARG A 64 -6.57 8.50 -15.39
C ARG A 64 -5.48 7.73 -16.13
N SER A 65 -5.18 6.50 -15.73
CA SER A 65 -4.01 5.76 -16.23
C SER A 65 -4.35 4.39 -16.81
N THR A 66 -5.64 4.03 -16.90
CA THR A 66 -6.07 2.72 -17.40
C THR A 66 -7.32 2.81 -18.27
N SER A 67 -7.59 1.75 -19.03
CA SER A 67 -8.83 1.56 -19.77
C SER A 67 -9.89 0.77 -18.96
N TRP A 68 -9.69 0.61 -17.66
CA TRP A 68 -10.61 -0.17 -16.82
C TRP A 68 -11.92 0.60 -16.58
N PRO A 69 -13.06 -0.10 -16.39
CA PRO A 69 -14.32 0.55 -16.04
C PRO A 69 -14.19 1.42 -14.78
N LYS A 70 -14.93 2.53 -14.74
CA LYS A 70 -15.02 3.35 -13.52
C LYS A 70 -15.59 2.51 -12.37
N GLY A 71 -15.06 2.71 -11.17
CA GLY A 71 -15.43 1.92 -9.99
C GLY A 71 -14.80 0.52 -9.94
N THR A 72 -13.86 0.20 -10.84
CA THR A 72 -13.04 -1.01 -10.70
C THR A 72 -12.35 -1.01 -9.34
N THR A 73 -12.38 -2.15 -8.65
CA THR A 73 -11.70 -2.41 -7.38
C THR A 73 -10.66 -3.52 -7.54
N PHE A 74 -9.75 -3.64 -6.56
CA PHE A 74 -8.88 -4.80 -6.45
C PHE A 74 -9.60 -5.95 -5.72
N GLN A 75 -9.22 -7.19 -6.02
CA GLN A 75 -9.82 -8.40 -5.44
C GLN A 75 -8.89 -9.06 -4.41
N SER A 76 -7.59 -8.83 -4.54
CA SER A 76 -6.57 -9.31 -3.63
C SER A 76 -5.60 -8.18 -3.32
N ASN A 77 -5.13 -8.14 -2.07
CA ASN A 77 -4.14 -7.18 -1.63
C ASN A 77 -3.06 -7.91 -0.82
N ILE A 78 -1.81 -7.52 -1.03
CA ILE A 78 -0.67 -8.00 -0.24
C ILE A 78 -0.19 -6.86 0.65
N VAL A 79 -0.15 -7.13 1.95
CA VAL A 79 0.40 -6.22 2.95
C VAL A 79 1.66 -6.85 3.52
N HIS A 80 2.81 -6.25 3.25
CA HIS A 80 4.05 -6.60 3.91
C HIS A 80 4.27 -5.66 5.09
N GLN A 81 4.18 -6.18 6.31
CA GLN A 81 4.38 -5.42 7.54
C GLN A 81 5.83 -5.62 8.01
N ASN A 82 6.69 -4.66 7.70
CA ASN A 82 8.10 -4.65 8.13
C ASN A 82 8.38 -3.75 9.35
N THR A 83 7.32 -3.23 9.98
CA THR A 83 7.36 -2.38 11.18
C THR A 83 6.42 -2.91 12.24
N ASP A 84 6.71 -2.59 13.50
CA ASP A 84 5.82 -2.89 14.62
C ASP A 84 4.53 -2.03 14.49
N PRO A 85 3.34 -2.67 14.36
CA PRO A 85 2.09 -1.95 14.19
C PRO A 85 1.53 -1.38 15.50
N ASP A 86 1.99 -1.82 16.66
CA ASP A 86 1.40 -1.49 17.97
C ASP A 86 2.21 -0.43 18.74
N VAL A 87 3.06 0.33 18.03
CA VAL A 87 3.88 1.40 18.62
C VAL A 87 2.98 2.51 19.19
N PRO A 88 3.05 2.78 20.52
CA PRO A 88 2.28 3.86 21.12
C PRO A 88 2.76 5.23 20.64
N PHE A 89 1.83 6.16 20.46
CA PHE A 89 2.13 7.56 20.20
C PHE A 89 1.48 8.47 21.24
N ALA A 90 2.10 9.62 21.50
CA ALA A 90 1.53 10.61 22.39
C ALA A 90 0.47 11.45 21.67
N PHE A 91 -0.71 11.57 22.26
CA PHE A 91 -1.75 12.51 21.81
C PHE A 91 -2.47 13.08 23.03
N GLY A 92 -2.54 14.41 23.11
CA GLY A 92 -3.04 15.09 24.32
C GLY A 92 -2.19 14.74 25.55
N ARG A 93 -2.81 14.16 26.58
CA ARG A 93 -2.16 13.75 27.84
C ARG A 93 -1.93 12.24 27.96
N GLY A 94 -2.26 11.47 26.92
CA GLY A 94 -2.23 10.01 26.93
C GLY A 94 -1.28 9.42 25.90
N LEU A 95 -0.95 8.15 26.11
CA LEU A 95 -0.39 7.29 25.08
C LEU A 95 -1.55 6.55 24.42
N HIS A 96 -1.49 6.41 23.10
CA HIS A 96 -2.53 5.81 22.29
C HIS A 96 -1.92 4.86 21.27
N ARG A 97 -2.71 3.89 20.82
CA ARG A 97 -2.35 2.99 19.71
C ARG A 97 -3.34 3.14 18.56
N LEU A 98 -2.85 3.07 17.33
CA LEU A 98 -3.68 2.95 16.14
C LEU A 98 -3.58 1.52 15.64
N ARG A 99 -4.70 0.80 15.67
CA ARG A 99 -4.79 -0.53 15.07
C ARG A 99 -5.52 -0.48 13.75
N VAL A 100 -4.91 -1.08 12.73
CA VAL A 100 -5.57 -1.34 11.46
C VAL A 100 -6.42 -2.59 11.62
N VAL A 101 -7.74 -2.43 11.58
CA VAL A 101 -8.73 -3.53 11.70
C VAL A 101 -9.05 -4.13 10.33
N ASN A 102 -9.04 -3.28 9.30
CA ASN A 102 -9.15 -3.64 7.90
C ASN A 102 -8.32 -2.64 7.06
N VAL A 103 -7.99 -2.95 5.81
CA VAL A 103 -7.26 -2.08 4.89
C VAL A 103 -7.90 -0.68 4.80
N ASP A 104 -9.23 -0.60 5.00
CA ASP A 104 -10.01 0.64 4.98
C ASP A 104 -10.52 1.08 6.37
N GLN A 105 -10.13 0.40 7.46
CA GLN A 105 -10.67 0.65 8.80
C GLN A 105 -9.57 0.70 9.87
N VAL A 106 -9.43 1.85 10.52
CA VAL A 106 -8.48 2.08 11.61
C VAL A 106 -9.23 2.46 12.88
N VAL A 107 -8.85 1.86 14.00
CA VAL A 107 -9.42 2.14 15.33
C VAL A 107 -8.32 2.68 16.23
N MET A 108 -8.63 3.76 16.94
CA MET A 108 -7.76 4.33 17.97
C MET A 108 -8.14 3.75 19.32
N GLU A 109 -7.17 3.17 20.02
CA GLU A 109 -7.33 2.61 21.35
C GLU A 109 -6.52 3.41 22.38
N LEU A 110 -7.01 3.38 23.62
CA LEU A 110 -6.36 3.95 24.80
C LEU A 110 -5.30 3.00 25.38
#